data_AF-A0A2P4P704-F1
#
_entry.id   AF-A0A2P4P704-F1
#
_cell.length_a   1.000
_cell.length_b   1.000
_cell.length_c   1.000
_cell.angle_alpha   90.00
_cell.angle_beta   90.00
_cell.angle_gamma   90.00
#
_symmetry.space_group_name_H-M   'P 1'
#
loop_
_entity.id
_entity.type
_entity.pdbx_description
1 polymer ?
#
loop_
_entity_poly.entity_id
_entity_poly.type
_entity_poly.pdbx_seq_one_letter_code
_entity_poly.pdbx_strand_id
1 'polypeptide(L)'
;MKFHWLIIFIIANEIDPNYTFIDRLKSLKYSVENLANSLKNVKPLNLIMKTLSSNLTSRLQRIPRSHTLSLLEGSNGKWTNENITAIVKLLHNDSLHWSKDEVIQLLELISQSHTLELLNLFPEILNDCFRSDLTDTKEKKISECCVVWFNNFIDKLNLSNESDLIFSMFQRLELVHPLLSQRINIWQNLSDIAIERTKNCQENQIFDAINKMMLKNYS
;
A
#
# COMPACT_ATOMS: atom_id res chain seq x y z
N MET A 1 18.21 -7.51 0.91
CA MET A 1 17.93 -8.11 -0.42
C MET A 1 17.79 -6.98 -1.43
N LYS A 2 18.25 -7.15 -2.67
CA LYS A 2 18.02 -6.15 -3.72
C LYS A 2 16.78 -6.53 -4.52
N PHE A 3 15.72 -5.75 -4.41
CA PHE A 3 14.45 -5.99 -5.09
C PHE A 3 14.46 -5.44 -6.52
N HIS A 4 15.47 -5.81 -7.32
CA HIS A 4 15.65 -5.31 -8.69
C HIS A 4 14.41 -5.50 -9.57
N TRP A 5 13.57 -6.49 -9.25
CA TRP A 5 12.32 -6.73 -9.95
C TRP A 5 11.31 -5.57 -9.78
N LEU A 6 11.24 -4.92 -8.60
CA LEU A 6 10.38 -3.74 -8.37
C LEU A 6 10.73 -2.63 -9.36
N ILE A 7 12.04 -2.38 -9.53
CA ILE A 7 12.59 -1.36 -10.42
C ILE A 7 12.26 -1.70 -11.89
N ILE A 8 12.39 -2.98 -12.29
CA ILE A 8 12.08 -3.44 -13.64
C ILE A 8 10.60 -3.18 -13.99
N PHE A 9 9.66 -3.45 -13.08
CA PHE A 9 8.24 -3.24 -13.35
C PHE A 9 7.85 -1.76 -13.38
N ILE A 10 8.50 -0.91 -12.58
CA ILE A 10 8.33 0.54 -12.65
C ILE A 10 8.79 1.07 -14.00
N ILE A 11 10.00 0.70 -14.43
CA ILE A 11 10.55 1.13 -15.73
C ILE A 11 9.71 0.59 -16.88
N ALA A 12 9.31 -0.68 -16.83
CA ALA A 12 8.46 -1.27 -17.87
C ALA A 12 7.11 -0.56 -17.99
N ASN A 13 6.51 -0.15 -16.87
CA ASN A 13 5.28 0.63 -16.89
C ASN A 13 5.49 2.07 -17.35
N GLU A 14 6.58 2.74 -16.94
CA GLU A 14 6.89 4.11 -17.39
C GLU A 14 7.11 4.16 -18.91
N ILE A 15 7.77 3.14 -19.49
CA ILE A 15 8.03 3.04 -20.93
C ILE A 15 6.80 2.53 -21.69
N ASP A 16 6.00 1.69 -21.04
CA ASP A 16 4.87 1.02 -21.66
C ASP A 16 3.76 0.66 -20.65
N PRO A 17 2.89 1.63 -20.31
CA PRO A 17 1.92 1.49 -19.22
C PRO A 17 0.88 0.38 -19.44
N ASN A 18 0.60 0.07 -20.71
CA ASN A 18 -0.32 -1.00 -21.10
C ASN A 18 0.42 -2.32 -21.34
N TYR A 19 1.74 -2.34 -21.11
CA TYR A 19 2.64 -3.44 -21.39
C TYR A 19 2.50 -3.97 -22.84
N THR A 20 2.27 -3.08 -23.81
CA THR A 20 2.15 -3.40 -25.25
C THR A 20 3.38 -4.09 -25.86
N PHE A 21 4.54 -3.99 -25.23
CA PHE A 21 5.77 -4.67 -25.59
C PHE A 21 5.58 -6.17 -25.49
N ILE A 22 4.64 -6.65 -24.65
CA ILE A 22 4.24 -8.05 -24.63
C ILE A 22 3.62 -8.45 -25.97
N ASP A 23 2.84 -7.59 -26.61
CA ASP A 23 2.33 -7.86 -27.96
C ASP A 23 3.47 -7.96 -28.98
N ARG A 24 4.55 -7.21 -28.75
CA ARG A 24 5.79 -7.32 -29.52
C ARG A 24 6.60 -8.57 -29.13
N LEU A 25 6.59 -9.02 -27.87
CA LEU A 25 7.17 -10.30 -27.45
C LEU A 25 6.38 -11.49 -28.01
N LYS A 26 5.06 -11.38 -28.19
CA LYS A 26 4.24 -12.37 -28.92
C LYS A 26 4.66 -12.48 -30.39
N SER A 27 5.19 -11.38 -30.97
CA SER A 27 5.74 -11.38 -32.32
C SER A 27 7.13 -12.06 -32.41
N LEU A 28 7.81 -12.25 -31.28
CA LEU A 28 8.99 -13.12 -31.19
C LEU A 28 8.50 -14.57 -31.21
N LYS A 29 8.36 -15.09 -32.43
CA LYS A 29 7.98 -16.47 -32.74
C LYS A 29 8.81 -17.48 -31.93
N TYR A 30 8.22 -18.05 -30.90
CA TYR A 30 8.18 -19.50 -30.79
C TYR A 30 6.82 -19.97 -31.33
N SER A 31 6.85 -20.98 -32.18
CA SER A 31 5.96 -21.20 -33.35
C SER A 31 4.44 -21.13 -33.12
N VAL A 32 3.87 -19.92 -33.11
CA VAL A 32 2.45 -19.69 -33.36
C VAL A 32 2.06 -20.10 -34.80
N GLU A 33 2.99 -20.10 -35.75
CA GLU A 33 2.77 -20.55 -37.12
C GLU A 33 2.44 -22.05 -37.24
N ASN A 34 2.99 -22.88 -36.35
CA ASN A 34 2.67 -24.31 -36.29
C ASN A 34 1.24 -24.55 -35.75
N LEU A 35 0.78 -23.69 -34.83
CA LEU A 35 -0.60 -23.66 -34.34
C LEU A 35 -1.57 -23.08 -35.38
N ALA A 36 -1.15 -22.08 -36.15
CA ALA A 36 -1.97 -21.45 -37.19
C ALA A 36 -2.23 -22.38 -38.39
N ASN A 37 -1.25 -23.21 -38.77
CA ASN A 37 -1.42 -24.18 -39.85
C ASN A 37 -2.40 -25.32 -39.51
N SER A 38 -2.59 -25.63 -38.24
CA SER A 38 -3.52 -26.67 -37.77
C SER A 38 -4.97 -26.17 -37.58
N LEU A 39 -5.21 -24.85 -37.62
CA LEU A 39 -6.50 -24.23 -37.22
C LEU A 39 -7.16 -23.39 -38.33
N LYS A 40 -6.80 -23.60 -39.60
CA LYS A 40 -7.22 -22.79 -40.78
C LYS A 40 -8.74 -22.58 -41.00
N ASN A 41 -9.62 -23.23 -40.24
CA ASN A 41 -11.07 -23.20 -40.48
C ASN A 41 -11.92 -22.51 -39.40
N VAL A 42 -11.34 -21.77 -38.45
CA VAL A 42 -12.12 -21.26 -37.30
C VAL A 42 -12.15 -19.72 -37.28
N LYS A 43 -13.31 -19.12 -37.58
CA LYS A 43 -13.62 -17.68 -37.46
C LYS A 43 -13.56 -17.04 -36.03
N PRO A 44 -13.43 -17.73 -34.88
CA PRO A 44 -13.30 -17.08 -33.57
C PRO A 44 -11.85 -16.71 -33.22
N LEU A 45 -10.93 -16.66 -34.20
CA LEU A 45 -9.51 -16.34 -33.94
C LEU A 45 -9.31 -14.94 -33.31
N ASN A 46 -10.08 -13.94 -33.74
CA ASN A 46 -9.97 -12.57 -33.18
C ASN A 46 -10.44 -12.53 -31.72
N LEU A 47 -11.54 -13.24 -31.40
CA LEU A 47 -12.02 -13.33 -30.02
C LEU A 47 -11.00 -14.08 -29.14
N ILE A 48 -10.48 -15.21 -29.63
CA ILE A 48 -9.45 -16.00 -28.93
C ILE A 48 -8.17 -15.18 -28.73
N MET A 49 -7.71 -14.44 -29.75
CA MET A 49 -6.54 -13.57 -29.65
C MET A 49 -6.75 -12.42 -28.68
N LYS A 50 -7.92 -11.78 -28.70
CA LYS A 50 -8.29 -10.73 -27.73
C LYS A 50 -8.34 -11.28 -26.31
N THR A 51 -8.93 -12.47 -26.12
CA THR A 51 -8.99 -13.17 -24.82
C THR A 51 -7.62 -13.63 -24.34
N LEU A 52 -6.76 -14.15 -25.21
CA LEU A 52 -5.36 -14.48 -24.89
C LEU A 52 -4.57 -13.24 -24.53
N SER A 53 -4.78 -12.14 -25.26
CA SER A 53 -4.13 -10.86 -24.97
C SER A 53 -4.56 -10.30 -23.62
N SER A 54 -5.87 -10.22 -23.37
CA SER A 54 -6.41 -9.77 -22.10
C SER A 54 -6.00 -10.66 -20.93
N ASN A 55 -5.91 -11.98 -21.14
CA ASN A 55 -5.44 -12.93 -20.12
C ASN A 55 -3.94 -12.80 -19.84
N LEU A 56 -3.13 -12.46 -20.83
CA LEU A 56 -1.70 -12.22 -20.63
C LEU A 56 -1.46 -10.87 -19.95
N THR A 57 -2.15 -9.82 -20.37
CA THR A 57 -2.12 -8.50 -19.72
C THR A 57 -2.59 -8.60 -18.28
N SER A 58 -3.72 -9.27 -18.00
CA SER A 58 -4.22 -9.44 -16.64
C SER A 58 -3.28 -10.26 -15.77
N ARG A 59 -2.64 -11.31 -16.31
CA ARG A 59 -1.62 -12.08 -15.60
C ARG A 59 -0.37 -11.24 -15.30
N LEU A 60 0.02 -10.35 -16.21
CA LEU A 60 1.21 -9.50 -16.04
C LEU A 60 0.93 -8.30 -15.13
N GLN A 61 -0.29 -7.80 -15.05
CA GLN A 61 -0.74 -6.88 -13.98
C GLN A 61 -0.83 -7.59 -12.63
N ARG A 62 -1.17 -8.88 -12.61
CA ARG A 62 -1.26 -9.68 -11.37
C ARG A 62 0.10 -10.02 -10.78
N ILE A 63 1.13 -10.21 -11.60
CA ILE A 63 2.47 -10.58 -11.13
C ILE A 63 3.03 -9.53 -10.15
N PRO A 64 3.08 -8.23 -10.47
CA PRO A 64 3.50 -7.18 -9.54
C PRO A 64 2.67 -7.19 -8.27
N ARG A 65 1.34 -7.28 -8.37
CA ARG A 65 0.44 -7.28 -7.21
C ARG A 65 0.71 -8.44 -6.26
N SER A 66 0.68 -9.67 -6.79
CA SER A 66 0.92 -10.89 -6.01
C SER A 66 2.32 -10.95 -5.40
N HIS A 67 3.33 -10.45 -6.11
CA HIS A 67 4.70 -10.44 -5.60
C HIS A 67 4.87 -9.36 -4.52
N THR A 68 4.29 -8.16 -4.69
CA THR A 68 4.27 -7.14 -3.63
C THR A 68 3.61 -7.67 -2.36
N LEU A 69 2.47 -8.35 -2.47
CA LEU A 69 1.80 -9.00 -1.32
C LEU A 69 2.70 -10.03 -0.65
N SER A 70 3.27 -10.95 -1.43
CA SER A 70 4.19 -11.99 -0.92
C SER A 70 5.44 -11.41 -0.25
N LEU A 71 5.97 -10.30 -0.75
CA LEU A 71 7.08 -9.61 -0.10
C LEU A 71 6.69 -9.02 1.23
N LEU A 72 5.54 -8.35 1.31
CA LEU A 72 5.06 -7.75 2.55
C LEU A 72 4.78 -8.84 3.61
N GLU A 73 4.15 -9.95 3.21
CA GLU A 73 3.93 -11.15 4.04
C GLU A 73 5.23 -11.71 4.63
N GLY A 74 6.31 -11.75 3.84
CA GLY A 74 7.60 -12.34 4.25
C GLY A 74 8.60 -11.36 4.90
N SER A 75 8.26 -10.08 5.04
CA SER A 75 9.28 -9.06 5.33
C SER A 75 9.64 -8.87 6.81
N ASN A 76 10.66 -9.61 7.24
CA ASN A 76 11.46 -9.30 8.44
C ASN A 76 12.80 -8.60 8.10
N GLY A 77 13.03 -8.25 6.82
CA GLY A 77 14.26 -7.65 6.33
C GLY A 77 14.26 -6.11 6.37
N LYS A 78 15.44 -5.49 6.34
CA LYS A 78 15.56 -4.02 6.24
C LYS A 78 15.01 -3.52 4.91
N TRP A 79 13.98 -2.68 4.97
CA TRP A 79 13.46 -1.92 3.84
C TRP A 79 14.37 -0.72 3.57
N THR A 80 14.75 -0.50 2.32
CA THR A 80 15.52 0.68 1.92
C THR A 80 14.59 1.70 1.28
N ASN A 81 14.97 2.97 1.29
CA ASN A 81 14.17 4.05 0.71
C ASN A 81 13.83 3.78 -0.77
N GLU A 82 14.74 3.16 -1.52
CA GLU A 82 14.50 2.79 -2.91
C GLU A 82 13.38 1.75 -3.03
N ASN A 83 13.36 0.74 -2.16
CA ASN A 83 12.34 -0.31 -2.19
C ASN A 83 10.98 0.21 -1.73
N ILE A 84 10.96 1.10 -0.73
CA ILE A 84 9.76 1.79 -0.26
C ILE A 84 9.19 2.67 -1.37
N THR A 85 10.03 3.50 -1.99
CA THR A 85 9.65 4.33 -3.14
C THR A 85 9.07 3.47 -4.27
N ALA A 86 9.66 2.30 -4.50
CA ALA A 86 9.20 1.41 -5.53
C ALA A 86 7.83 0.77 -5.23
N ILE A 87 7.58 0.38 -3.97
CA ILE A 87 6.24 -0.06 -3.54
C ILE A 87 5.22 1.06 -3.70
N VAL A 88 5.52 2.27 -3.23
CA VAL A 88 4.64 3.44 -3.39
C VAL A 88 4.30 3.69 -4.86
N LYS A 89 5.29 3.65 -5.76
CA LYS A 89 5.06 3.79 -7.20
C LYS A 89 4.14 2.69 -7.76
N LEU A 90 4.27 1.44 -7.29
CA LEU A 90 3.39 0.35 -7.74
C LEU A 90 1.96 0.50 -7.20
N LEU A 91 1.79 1.01 -5.99
CA LEU A 91 0.48 1.23 -5.39
C LEU A 91 -0.32 2.29 -6.16
N HIS A 92 0.33 3.39 -6.54
CA HIS A 92 -0.27 4.47 -7.32
C HIS A 92 -0.36 4.20 -8.83
N ASN A 93 0.01 3.01 -9.27
CA ASN A 93 -0.03 2.69 -10.68
C ASN A 93 -1.43 2.21 -11.08
N ASP A 94 -2.23 3.14 -11.62
CA ASP A 94 -3.59 2.88 -12.10
C ASP A 94 -3.69 1.73 -13.11
N SER A 95 -2.61 1.44 -13.86
CA SER A 95 -2.56 0.36 -14.84
C SER A 95 -2.55 -1.05 -14.22
N LEU A 96 -2.22 -1.18 -12.94
CA LEU A 96 -2.19 -2.47 -12.25
C LEU A 96 -3.59 -2.92 -11.79
N HIS A 97 -4.55 -1.99 -11.75
CA HIS A 97 -5.95 -2.24 -11.38
C HIS A 97 -6.06 -3.06 -10.08
N TRP A 98 -5.48 -2.55 -8.99
CA TRP A 98 -5.60 -3.16 -7.67
C TRP A 98 -7.07 -3.33 -7.30
N SER A 99 -7.44 -4.55 -6.92
CA SER A 99 -8.79 -4.80 -6.40
C SER A 99 -8.88 -4.32 -4.95
N LYS A 100 -10.09 -3.94 -4.51
CA LYS A 100 -10.30 -3.49 -3.13
C LYS A 100 -9.84 -4.52 -2.09
N ASP A 101 -10.01 -5.81 -2.38
CA ASP A 101 -9.60 -6.87 -1.45
C ASP A 101 -8.09 -6.96 -1.34
N GLU A 102 -7.35 -6.74 -2.43
CA GLU A 102 -5.88 -6.66 -2.40
C GLU A 102 -5.41 -5.40 -1.66
N VAL A 103 -6.07 -4.25 -1.81
CA VAL A 103 -5.72 -3.03 -1.05
C VAL A 103 -5.98 -3.21 0.44
N ILE A 104 -7.09 -3.87 0.82
CA ILE A 104 -7.36 -4.21 2.22
C ILE A 104 -6.32 -5.21 2.75
N GLN A 105 -5.90 -6.19 1.96
CA GLN A 105 -4.81 -7.10 2.32
C GLN A 105 -3.49 -6.34 2.51
N LEU A 106 -3.20 -5.34 1.68
CA LEU A 106 -2.02 -4.47 1.87
C LEU A 106 -2.08 -3.70 3.19
N LEU A 107 -3.23 -3.12 3.55
CA LEU A 107 -3.42 -2.48 4.85
C LEU A 107 -3.18 -3.44 5.99
N GLU A 108 -3.72 -4.66 5.90
CA GLU A 108 -3.54 -5.70 6.91
C GLU A 108 -2.05 -6.05 7.09
N LEU A 109 -1.34 -6.32 6.00
CA LEU A 109 0.09 -6.66 6.04
C LEU A 109 0.95 -5.52 6.57
N ILE A 110 0.71 -4.29 6.12
CA ILE A 110 1.47 -3.12 6.57
C ILE A 110 1.15 -2.78 8.02
N SER A 111 -0.11 -2.92 8.45
CA SER A 111 -0.49 -2.68 9.85
C SER A 111 0.28 -3.55 10.83
N GLN A 112 0.63 -4.78 10.42
CA GLN A 112 1.37 -5.76 11.21
C GLN A 112 2.90 -5.64 11.05
N SER A 113 3.38 -4.67 10.28
CA SER A 113 4.82 -4.51 10.02
C SER A 113 5.59 -4.07 11.25
N HIS A 114 6.82 -4.55 11.36
CA HIS A 114 7.75 -4.21 12.44
C HIS A 114 8.79 -3.15 12.04
N THR A 115 8.63 -2.53 10.86
CA THR A 115 9.54 -1.51 10.33
C THR A 115 8.80 -0.19 10.14
N LEU A 116 9.35 0.89 10.68
CA LEU A 116 8.70 2.20 10.66
C LEU A 116 8.48 2.71 9.23
N GLU A 117 9.37 2.38 8.30
CA GLU A 117 9.29 2.77 6.89
C GLU A 117 8.02 2.23 6.21
N LEU A 118 7.64 0.98 6.49
CA LEU A 118 6.40 0.41 5.97
C LEU A 118 5.18 0.99 6.69
N LEU A 119 5.23 1.12 8.02
CA LEU A 119 4.14 1.69 8.80
C LEU A 119 3.82 3.13 8.35
N ASN A 120 4.83 3.88 7.89
CA ASN A 120 4.64 5.22 7.33
C ASN A 120 3.84 5.24 6.01
N LEU A 121 3.74 4.12 5.28
CA LEU A 121 2.94 4.03 4.05
C LEU A 121 1.44 3.85 4.33
N PHE A 122 1.07 3.44 5.54
CA PHE A 122 -0.31 3.08 5.86
C PHE A 122 -1.33 4.21 5.59
N PRO A 123 -1.09 5.48 5.99
CA PRO A 123 -2.03 6.58 5.69
C PRO A 123 -2.28 6.79 4.19
N GLU A 124 -1.24 6.60 3.37
CA GLU A 124 -1.32 6.78 1.92
C GLU A 124 -2.22 5.71 1.30
N ILE A 125 -2.05 4.45 1.69
CA ILE A 125 -2.88 3.32 1.24
C ILE A 125 -4.32 3.44 1.78
N LEU A 126 -4.47 3.93 3.00
CA LEU A 126 -5.77 4.12 3.65
C LEU A 126 -6.64 5.10 2.86
N ASN A 127 -6.04 6.17 2.33
CA ASN A 127 -6.72 7.15 1.49
C ASN A 127 -7.37 6.50 0.26
N ASP A 128 -6.68 5.55 -0.38
CA ASP A 128 -7.20 4.86 -1.56
C ASP A 128 -8.41 3.97 -1.25
N CYS A 129 -8.44 3.35 -0.06
CA CYS A 129 -9.59 2.55 0.38
C CYS A 129 -10.86 3.38 0.54
N PHE A 130 -10.76 4.60 1.07
CA PHE A 130 -11.93 5.44 1.38
C PHE A 130 -12.48 6.23 0.19
N ARG A 131 -11.80 6.23 -0.96
CA ARG A 131 -12.28 6.89 -2.20
C ARG A 131 -13.49 6.19 -2.84
N SER A 132 -13.96 5.07 -2.32
CA SER A 132 -15.00 4.25 -2.94
C SER A 132 -15.96 3.65 -1.91
N ASP A 133 -17.19 3.35 -2.32
CA ASP A 133 -18.20 2.77 -1.42
C ASP A 133 -17.73 1.43 -0.82
N LEU A 134 -17.73 1.35 0.51
CA LEU A 134 -17.35 0.17 1.28
C LEU A 134 -18.59 -0.53 1.82
N THR A 135 -18.53 -1.86 1.92
CA THR A 135 -19.52 -2.62 2.68
C THR A 135 -19.15 -2.60 4.16
N ASP A 136 -20.13 -2.77 5.05
CA ASP A 136 -19.93 -2.76 6.51
C ASP A 136 -18.82 -3.73 6.96
N THR A 137 -18.75 -4.92 6.34
CA THR A 137 -17.71 -5.92 6.65
C THR A 137 -16.31 -5.43 6.29
N LYS A 138 -16.14 -4.74 5.17
CA LYS A 138 -14.83 -4.20 4.74
C LYS A 138 -14.44 -3.01 5.60
N GLU A 139 -15.39 -2.15 5.95
CA GLU A 139 -15.17 -1.02 6.84
C GLU A 139 -14.69 -1.47 8.23
N LYS A 140 -15.32 -2.51 8.79
CA LYS A 140 -14.86 -3.12 10.05
C LYS A 140 -13.42 -3.62 9.95
N LYS A 141 -13.07 -4.35 8.89
CA LYS A 141 -11.70 -4.85 8.68
C LYS A 141 -10.68 -3.72 8.56
N ILE A 142 -11.02 -2.64 7.85
CA ILE A 142 -10.16 -1.45 7.75
C ILE A 142 -9.98 -0.78 9.12
N SER A 143 -11.05 -0.67 9.92
CA SER A 143 -10.99 -0.15 11.28
C SER A 143 -10.04 -0.97 12.16
N GLU A 144 -10.12 -2.30 12.10
CA GLU A 144 -9.21 -3.20 12.82
C GLU A 144 -7.75 -2.98 12.40
N CYS A 145 -7.49 -2.87 11.09
CA CYS A 145 -6.16 -2.57 10.55
C CYS A 145 -5.63 -1.22 11.06
N CYS A 146 -6.47 -0.18 11.14
CA CYS A 146 -6.05 1.14 11.66
C CYS A 146 -5.59 1.05 13.11
N VAL A 147 -6.32 0.32 13.96
CA VAL A 147 -5.97 0.12 15.37
C VAL A 147 -4.66 -0.66 15.51
N VAL A 148 -4.50 -1.76 14.77
CA VAL A 148 -3.27 -2.57 14.79
C VAL A 148 -2.08 -1.74 14.32
N TRP A 149 -2.24 -1.02 13.21
CA TRP A 149 -1.21 -0.15 12.65
C TRP A 149 -0.74 0.89 13.66
N PHE A 150 -1.67 1.61 14.30
CA PHE A 150 -1.32 2.72 15.16
C PHE A 150 -0.56 2.25 16.41
N ASN A 151 -0.97 1.12 17.00
CA ASN A 151 -0.21 0.51 18.10
C ASN A 151 1.21 0.12 17.67
N ASN A 152 1.35 -0.59 16.54
CA ASN A 152 2.66 -0.99 16.03
C ASN A 152 3.53 0.22 15.65
N PHE A 153 2.93 1.29 15.12
CA PHE A 153 3.62 2.55 14.85
C PHE A 153 4.17 3.17 16.13
N ILE A 154 3.35 3.28 17.18
CA ILE A 154 3.76 3.80 18.49
C ILE A 154 4.91 2.97 19.06
N ASP A 155 4.75 1.64 19.08
CA ASP A 155 5.77 0.73 19.63
C ASP A 155 7.09 0.82 18.87
N LYS A 156 7.05 1.11 17.56
CA LYS A 156 8.24 1.24 16.72
C LYS A 156 8.91 2.60 16.73
N LEU A 157 8.27 3.64 17.23
CA LEU A 157 8.94 4.91 17.46
C LEU A 157 10.13 4.74 18.42
N ASN A 158 10.02 3.83 19.41
CA ASN A 158 11.08 3.49 20.37
C ASN A 158 11.82 4.73 20.93
N LEU A 159 11.06 5.80 21.19
CA LEU A 159 11.59 7.08 21.67
C LEU A 159 11.75 7.00 23.19
N SER A 160 12.96 7.26 23.67
CA SER A 160 13.25 7.31 25.11
C SER A 160 12.68 8.56 25.77
N ASN A 161 12.37 9.59 24.98
CA ASN A 161 11.78 10.83 25.43
C ASN A 161 10.25 10.77 25.24
N GLU A 162 9.50 10.89 26.34
CA GLU A 162 8.03 10.85 26.34
C GLU A 162 7.43 12.03 25.56
N SER A 163 8.00 13.23 25.67
CA SER A 163 7.54 14.40 24.90
C SER A 163 7.65 14.18 23.38
N ASP A 164 8.75 13.59 22.91
CA ASP A 164 8.92 13.28 21.49
C ASP A 164 7.95 12.18 21.02
N LEU A 165 7.67 11.20 21.88
CA LEU A 165 6.68 10.16 21.62
C LEU A 165 5.29 10.77 21.47
N ILE A 166 4.85 11.58 22.45
CA ILE A 166 3.55 12.28 22.43
C ILE A 166 3.45 13.14 21.16
N PHE A 167 4.46 13.98 20.90
CA PHE A 167 4.48 14.82 19.71
C PHE A 167 4.32 14.00 18.42
N SER A 168 5.09 12.93 18.26
CA SER A 168 5.06 12.07 17.06
C SER A 168 3.72 11.35 16.89
N MET A 169 3.10 10.92 17.99
CA MET A 169 1.78 10.29 18.00
C MET A 169 0.70 11.24 17.51
N PHE A 170 0.62 12.43 18.11
CA PHE A 170 -0.39 13.42 17.75
C PHE A 170 -0.15 14.02 16.36
N GLN A 171 1.11 14.18 15.94
CA GLN A 171 1.44 14.53 14.56
C GLN A 171 0.93 13.48 13.57
N ARG A 172 1.01 12.19 13.94
CA ARG A 172 0.49 11.11 13.10
C ARG A 172 -1.04 11.13 13.04
N LEU A 173 -1.72 11.39 14.15
CA LEU A 173 -3.18 11.57 14.20
C LEU A 173 -3.62 12.75 13.33
N GLU A 174 -2.96 13.90 13.46
CA GLU A 174 -3.21 15.09 12.64
C GLU A 174 -3.16 14.76 11.14
N LEU A 175 -2.15 13.98 10.72
CA LEU A 175 -1.99 13.58 9.32
C LEU A 175 -3.14 12.69 8.82
N VAL A 176 -3.66 11.78 9.64
CA VAL A 176 -4.76 10.87 9.23
C VAL A 176 -6.15 11.48 9.45
N HIS A 177 -6.27 12.55 10.21
CA HIS A 177 -7.57 13.17 10.53
C HIS A 177 -8.43 13.50 9.29
N PRO A 178 -7.89 14.12 8.20
CA PRO A 178 -8.69 14.39 7.01
C PRO A 178 -9.24 13.11 6.35
N LEU A 179 -8.47 12.02 6.41
CA LEU A 179 -8.84 10.71 5.85
C LEU A 179 -9.97 10.04 6.64
N LEU A 180 -10.05 10.34 7.94
CA LEU A 180 -10.99 9.74 8.87
C LEU A 180 -12.19 10.64 9.20
N SER A 181 -12.29 11.81 8.57
CA SER A 181 -13.30 12.84 8.88
C SER A 181 -14.75 12.33 8.81
N GLN A 182 -15.03 11.35 7.96
CA GLN A 182 -16.36 10.71 7.84
C GLN A 182 -16.47 9.37 8.59
N ARG A 183 -15.43 8.97 9.32
CA ARG A 183 -15.29 7.67 10.00
C ARG A 183 -14.95 7.89 11.48
N ILE A 184 -15.89 8.55 12.16
CA ILE A 184 -15.74 9.01 13.55
C ILE A 184 -15.33 7.89 14.51
N ASN A 185 -15.83 6.66 14.30
CA ASN A 185 -15.50 5.50 15.13
C ASN A 185 -14.01 5.14 15.05
N ILE A 186 -13.42 5.19 13.84
CA ILE A 186 -11.99 4.91 13.64
C ILE A 186 -11.17 6.04 14.29
N TRP A 187 -11.55 7.29 14.05
CA TRP A 187 -10.90 8.44 14.68
C TRP A 187 -10.90 8.38 16.21
N GLN A 188 -12.04 8.03 16.81
CA GLN A 188 -12.19 7.86 18.26
C GLN A 188 -11.27 6.76 18.78
N ASN A 189 -11.26 5.58 18.15
CA ASN A 189 -10.37 4.48 18.55
C ASN A 189 -8.89 4.91 18.56
N LEU A 190 -8.42 5.60 17.51
CA LEU A 190 -7.02 6.05 17.45
C LEU A 190 -6.72 7.14 18.48
N SER A 191 -7.66 8.07 18.68
CA SER A 191 -7.53 9.15 19.68
C SER A 191 -7.49 8.59 21.09
N ASP A 192 -8.33 7.61 21.40
CA ASP A 192 -8.38 6.95 22.71
C ASP A 192 -7.08 6.22 23.03
N ILE A 193 -6.49 5.53 22.04
CA ILE A 193 -5.16 4.91 22.17
C ILE A 193 -4.11 5.97 22.50
N ALA A 194 -4.11 7.10 21.78
CA ALA A 194 -3.13 8.15 22.01
C ALA A 194 -3.27 8.83 23.37
N ILE A 195 -4.51 9.11 23.77
CA ILE A 195 -4.85 9.69 25.07
C ILE A 195 -4.42 8.74 26.18
N GLU A 196 -4.74 7.45 26.08
CA GLU A 196 -4.39 6.46 27.10
C GLU A 196 -2.88 6.30 27.24
N ARG A 197 -2.13 6.31 26.14
CA ARG A 197 -0.66 6.30 26.20
C ARG A 197 -0.11 7.55 26.88
N THR A 198 -0.67 8.72 26.57
CA THR A 198 -0.23 10.02 27.08
C THR A 198 -0.53 10.18 28.57
N LYS A 199 -1.64 9.65 29.09
CA LYS A 199 -1.97 9.68 30.53
C LYS A 199 -0.90 9.04 31.42
N ASN A 200 -0.10 8.13 30.86
CA ASN A 200 0.97 7.43 31.58
C ASN A 200 2.28 8.23 31.63
N CYS A 201 2.36 9.38 30.95
CA CYS A 201 3.55 10.23 30.89
C CYS A 201 3.54 11.32 31.98
N GLN A 202 4.70 11.90 32.24
CA GLN A 202 4.81 13.02 33.18
C GLN A 202 4.21 14.31 32.61
N GLU A 203 3.58 15.12 33.45
CA GLU A 203 2.88 16.34 33.05
C GLU A 203 3.80 17.36 32.34
N ASN A 204 5.04 17.51 32.80
CA ASN A 204 6.04 18.36 32.11
C ASN A 204 6.34 17.88 30.68
N GLN A 205 6.42 16.57 30.44
CA GLN A 205 6.64 16.01 29.10
C GLN A 205 5.44 16.27 28.18
N ILE A 206 4.22 16.23 28.73
CA ILE A 206 3.00 16.58 28.01
C ILE A 206 3.03 18.06 27.60
N PHE A 207 3.34 18.96 28.53
CA PHE A 207 3.45 20.40 28.22
C PHE A 207 4.53 20.68 27.17
N ASP A 208 5.69 20.02 27.26
CA ASP A 208 6.75 20.14 26.25
C ASP A 208 6.29 19.68 24.86
N ALA A 209 5.53 18.59 24.79
CA ALA A 209 4.97 18.09 23.53
C ALA A 209 3.94 19.06 22.94
N ILE A 210 3.05 19.61 23.76
CA ILE A 210 2.06 20.63 23.35
C ILE A 210 2.79 21.86 22.80
N ASN A 211 3.84 22.33 23.48
CA ASN A 211 4.64 23.46 23.00
C ASN A 211 5.27 23.18 21.63
N LYS A 212 5.83 21.97 21.42
CA LYS A 212 6.35 21.55 20.10
C LYS A 212 5.26 21.57 19.02
N MET A 213 4.07 21.06 19.32
CA MET A 213 2.93 21.09 18.38
C MET A 213 2.50 22.51 18.03
N MET A 214 2.43 23.40 19.02
CA MET A 214 2.04 24.80 18.81
C MET A 214 3.07 25.52 17.93
N LEU A 215 4.36 25.35 18.21
CA LEU A 215 5.44 26.01 17.44
C LEU A 215 5.47 25.58 15.97
N LYS A 216 5.18 24.31 15.66
CA LYS A 216 5.07 23.79 14.28
C LYS A 216 4.02 24.56 13.46
N ASN A 217 2.93 25.01 14.07
CA ASN A 217 1.84 25.69 13.35
C ASN A 217 2.18 27.16 12.99
N TYR A 218 3.32 27.68 13.43
CA TYR A 218 3.78 29.04 13.18
C TYR A 218 5.08 29.12 12.34
N SER A 219 5.58 27.98 11.84
CA SER A 219 6.78 27.86 10.99
C SER A 219 6.44 27.46 9.57
#